data_AF-A0A8H7PP07-F1
#
_entry.id   AF-A0A8H7PP07-F1
#
_cell.length_a   1.000
_cell.length_b   1.000
_cell.length_c   1.000
_cell.angle_alpha   90.00
_cell.angle_beta   90.00
_cell.angle_gamma   90.00
#
_symmetry.space_group_name_H-M   'P 1'
#
loop_
_entity.id
_entity.type
_entity.pdbx_description
1 polymer ?
#
loop_
_entity_poly.entity_id
_entity_poly.type
_entity_poly.pdbx_seq_one_letter_code
_entity_poly.pdbx_strand_id
1 'polypeptide(L)'
;MSGVDMWHYVGPEGQSLKTALDYLIPFALSQGQGWPYSNLNGYPVTNLVPLVEVGYLKWGDSAYLHAIPLLRAMAEKERDTNHNTRPLSDFFCQMSELLGDNEFVC
;
A
#
# COMPACT_ATOMS: atom_id res chain seq x y z
N MET A 1 23.99 17.85 4.88
CA MET A 1 23.36 16.59 5.34
C MET A 1 22.70 16.87 6.68
N SER A 2 21.39 17.06 6.71
CA SER A 2 20.66 17.23 7.97
C SER A 2 20.46 15.85 8.60
N GLY A 3 21.34 15.49 9.55
CA GLY A 3 21.31 14.22 10.29
C GLY A 3 20.24 14.18 11.39
N VAL A 4 19.06 14.76 11.15
CA VAL A 4 17.97 14.78 12.12
C VAL A 4 17.14 13.52 11.96
N ASP A 5 17.05 12.73 13.03
CA ASP A 5 16.22 11.53 13.07
C ASP A 5 14.76 11.89 13.37
N MET A 6 13.94 11.89 12.31
CA MET A 6 12.50 12.12 12.41
C MET A 6 11.71 10.81 12.63
N TRP A 7 12.33 9.65 12.44
CA TRP A 7 11.64 8.35 12.55
C TRP A 7 11.36 7.96 14.00
N HIS A 8 12.24 8.37 14.92
CA HIS A 8 12.11 8.13 16.36
C HIS A 8 11.68 9.37 17.14
N TYR A 9 11.33 10.46 16.46
CA TYR A 9 10.84 11.66 17.14
C TYR A 9 9.46 11.40 17.76
N VAL A 10 9.33 11.79 19.03
CA VAL A 10 8.09 11.70 19.80
C VAL A 10 7.73 13.09 20.31
N GLY A 11 6.55 13.57 19.95
CA GLY A 11 6.01 14.84 20.44
C GLY A 11 5.67 14.78 21.95
N PRO A 12 5.42 15.94 22.58
CA PRO A 12 5.18 16.03 24.02
C PRO A 12 3.97 15.19 24.50
N GLU A 13 3.03 14.88 23.61
CA GLU A 13 1.83 14.09 23.89
C GLU A 13 1.92 12.64 23.36
N GLY A 14 3.12 12.18 22.96
CA GLY A 14 3.30 10.82 22.42
C GLY A 14 3.07 10.69 20.92
N GLN A 15 2.91 11.81 20.21
CA GLN A 15 2.68 11.85 18.77
C GLN A 15 3.95 11.41 18.02
N SER A 16 3.85 10.38 17.19
CA SER A 16 4.97 9.89 16.37
C SER A 16 4.48 9.31 15.03
N LEU A 17 5.41 9.15 14.09
CA LEU A 17 5.11 8.44 12.84
C LEU A 17 4.71 6.99 13.08
N LYS A 18 5.34 6.32 14.06
CA LYS A 18 5.02 4.95 14.46
C LYS A 18 3.57 4.85 14.92
N THR A 19 3.16 5.71 15.85
CA THR A 19 1.79 5.69 16.40
C THR A 19 0.73 6.00 15.35
N ALA A 20 1.04 6.87 14.37
CA ALA A 20 0.13 7.14 13.26
C ALA A 20 -0.06 5.91 12.36
N LEU A 21 1.03 5.21 12.04
CA LEU A 21 0.97 3.98 11.24
C LEU A 21 0.26 2.85 12.00
N ASP A 22 0.57 2.67 13.29
CA ASP A 22 -0.05 1.69 14.18
C ASP A 22 -1.56 1.89 14.27
N TYR A 23 -2.03 3.14 14.26
CA TYR A 23 -3.45 3.47 14.23
C TYR A 23 -4.13 3.06 12.92
N LEU A 24 -3.46 3.22 11.77
CA LEU A 24 -4.05 2.96 10.45
C LEU A 24 -4.17 1.48 10.10
N ILE A 25 -3.19 0.67 10.49
CA ILE A 25 -3.12 -0.77 10.14
C ILE A 25 -4.40 -1.55 10.48
N PRO A 26 -4.97 -1.49 11.70
CA PRO A 26 -6.16 -2.29 12.03
C PRO A 26 -7.36 -1.92 11.14
N PHE A 27 -7.53 -0.64 10.80
CA PHE A 27 -8.60 -0.21 9.89
C PHE A 27 -8.35 -0.69 8.47
N ALA A 28 -7.11 -0.70 8.00
CA ALA A 28 -6.80 -1.24 6.69
C ALA A 28 -7.07 -2.75 6.60
N LEU A 29 -6.70 -3.50 7.64
CA LEU A 29 -6.96 -4.95 7.73
C LEU A 29 -8.46 -5.26 7.83
N SER A 30 -9.26 -4.37 8.43
CA SER A 30 -10.72 -4.50 8.55
C SER A 30 -11.50 -3.90 7.38
N GLN A 31 -10.84 -3.47 6.30
CA GLN A 31 -11.46 -2.79 5.15
C GLN A 31 -12.24 -1.52 5.55
N GLY A 32 -11.74 -0.78 6.54
CA GLY A 32 -12.31 0.46 7.03
C GLY A 32 -13.44 0.26 8.05
N GLN A 33 -13.71 -0.97 8.50
CA GLN A 33 -14.72 -1.21 9.52
C GLN A 33 -14.36 -0.47 10.82
N GLY A 34 -15.30 0.35 11.31
CA GLY A 34 -15.12 1.13 12.54
C GLY A 34 -14.35 2.45 12.36
N TRP A 35 -14.05 2.86 11.12
CA TRP A 35 -13.44 4.16 10.85
C TRP A 35 -14.39 5.31 11.23
N PRO A 36 -14.00 6.21 12.16
CA PRO A 36 -14.93 7.20 12.73
C PRO A 36 -15.11 8.45 11.85
N TYR A 37 -14.33 8.59 10.78
CA TYR A 37 -14.32 9.78 9.94
C TYR A 37 -14.91 9.50 8.55
N SER A 38 -15.43 10.53 7.88
CA SER A 38 -15.91 10.39 6.51
C SER A 38 -14.74 10.12 5.57
N ASN A 39 -14.86 9.07 4.74
CA ASN A 39 -13.87 8.73 3.71
C ASN A 39 -14.49 8.90 2.32
N LEU A 40 -14.40 10.12 1.76
CA LEU A 40 -15.15 10.51 0.56
C LEU A 40 -14.74 9.75 -0.71
N ASN A 41 -13.44 9.46 -0.88
CA ASN A 41 -12.89 8.82 -2.09
C ASN A 41 -12.29 7.44 -1.81
N GLY A 42 -12.51 6.90 -0.61
CA GLY A 42 -11.77 5.73 -0.15
C GLY A 42 -10.28 6.02 0.07
N TYR A 43 -9.59 5.02 0.60
CA TYR A 43 -8.13 5.03 0.69
C TYR A 43 -7.63 3.66 0.22
N PRO A 44 -6.91 3.57 -0.91
CA PRO A 44 -6.52 2.29 -1.46
C PRO A 44 -5.40 1.67 -0.63
N VAL A 45 -5.54 0.39 -0.29
CA VAL A 45 -4.55 -0.37 0.50
C VAL A 45 -3.22 -0.45 -0.25
N THR A 46 -3.22 -0.41 -1.58
CA THR A 46 -2.01 -0.32 -2.41
C THR A 46 -1.06 0.82 -2.00
N ASN A 47 -1.56 1.95 -1.49
CA ASN A 47 -0.74 3.07 -1.02
C ASN A 47 -0.18 2.86 0.38
N LEU A 48 -0.82 2.01 1.19
CA LEU A 48 -0.42 1.75 2.58
C LEU A 48 0.72 0.72 2.67
N VAL A 49 0.69 -0.30 1.82
CA VAL A 49 1.71 -1.38 1.80
C VAL A 49 3.15 -0.84 1.86
N PRO A 50 3.59 0.08 0.99
CA PRO A 50 4.97 0.57 1.03
C PRO A 50 5.29 1.33 2.33
N LEU A 51 4.30 2.00 2.95
CA LEU A 51 4.50 2.69 4.22
C LEU A 51 4.76 1.70 5.36
N VAL A 52 4.03 0.58 5.37
CA VAL A 52 4.21 -0.48 6.38
C VAL A 52 5.54 -1.22 6.17
N GLU A 53 5.95 -1.45 4.93
CA GLU A 53 7.26 -2.03 4.62
C GLU A 53 8.42 -1.14 5.07
N VAL A 54 8.36 0.17 4.77
CA VAL A 54 9.36 1.12 5.26
C VAL A 54 9.33 1.20 6.78
N GLY A 55 8.14 1.17 7.39
CA GLY A 55 7.99 1.14 8.84
C GLY A 55 8.67 -0.09 9.47
N TYR A 56 8.51 -1.26 8.88
CA TYR A 56 9.22 -2.47 9.30
C TYR A 56 10.74 -2.32 9.22
N LEU A 57 11.26 -1.73 8.13
CA LEU A 57 12.70 -1.49 8.00
C LEU A 57 13.25 -0.48 9.02
N LYS A 58 12.42 0.43 9.53
CA LYS A 58 12.83 1.46 10.50
C LYS A 58 12.71 1.01 11.95
N TRP A 59 11.60 0.37 12.31
CA TRP A 59 11.29 0.01 13.69
C TRP A 59 11.44 -1.48 14.01
N GLY A 60 11.45 -2.37 13.01
CA GLY A 60 11.63 -3.82 13.21
C GLY A 60 10.47 -4.50 13.93
N ASP A 61 9.30 -3.87 14.02
CA ASP A 61 8.14 -4.37 14.76
C ASP A 61 7.52 -5.59 14.05
N SER A 62 7.34 -6.70 14.77
CA SER A 62 6.75 -7.93 14.24
C SER A 62 5.28 -7.73 13.82
N ALA A 63 4.57 -6.76 14.39
CA ALA A 63 3.21 -6.45 13.98
C ALA A 63 3.13 -6.09 12.49
N TYR A 64 4.12 -5.35 11.97
CA TYR A 64 4.20 -5.01 10.56
C TYR A 64 4.48 -6.25 9.70
N LEU A 65 5.37 -7.13 10.14
CA LEU A 65 5.67 -8.39 9.46
C LEU A 65 4.41 -9.23 9.23
N HIS A 66 3.50 -9.28 10.21
CA HIS A 66 2.23 -10.00 10.10
C HIS A 66 1.21 -9.27 9.22
N ALA A 67 1.20 -7.92 9.24
CA ALA A 67 0.27 -7.12 8.45
C ALA A 67 0.62 -7.10 6.95
N ILE A 68 1.91 -7.02 6.58
CA ILE A 68 2.38 -6.89 5.18
C ILE A 68 1.77 -7.95 4.24
N PRO A 69 1.82 -9.27 4.51
CA PRO A 69 1.28 -10.27 3.58
C PRO A 69 -0.25 -10.12 3.41
N LEU A 70 -0.97 -9.77 4.47
CA LEU A 70 -2.41 -9.55 4.42
C LEU A 70 -2.75 -8.31 3.58
N LEU A 71 -2.05 -7.20 3.81
CA LEU A 71 -2.24 -5.96 3.07
C LEU A 71 -1.86 -6.12 1.60
N ARG A 72 -0.81 -6.88 1.27
CA ARG A 72 -0.44 -7.21 -0.12
C ARG A 72 -1.53 -8.01 -0.83
N ALA A 73 -2.11 -9.01 -0.16
CA ALA A 73 -3.22 -9.78 -0.73
C ALA A 73 -4.46 -8.90 -1.01
N MET A 74 -4.76 -7.97 -0.10
CA MET A 74 -5.84 -6.98 -0.29
C MET A 74 -5.53 -6.03 -1.45
N ALA A 75 -4.30 -5.53 -1.53
CA ALA A 75 -3.85 -4.64 -2.60
C ALA A 75 -3.90 -5.29 -3.99
N GLU A 76 -3.60 -6.59 -4.10
CA GLU A 76 -3.72 -7.32 -5.37
C GLU A 76 -5.18 -7.41 -5.82
N LYS A 77 -6.09 -7.74 -4.89
CA LYS A 77 -7.52 -7.76 -5.16
C LYS A 77 -8.05 -6.40 -5.61
N GLU A 78 -7.57 -5.30 -5.00
CA GLU A 78 -7.92 -3.93 -5.44
C GLU A 78 -7.48 -3.68 -6.89
N ARG A 79 -6.28 -4.13 -7.27
CA ARG A 79 -5.76 -3.99 -8.65
C ARG A 79 -6.57 -4.80 -9.65
N ASP A 80 -6.90 -6.05 -9.34
CA ASP A 80 -7.68 -6.93 -10.21
C ASP A 80 -9.07 -6.37 -10.49
N THR A 81 -9.69 -5.79 -9.46
CA THR A 81 -11.02 -5.15 -9.61
C THR A 81 -10.95 -3.93 -10.53
N ASN A 82 -9.82 -3.22 -10.54
CA ASN A 82 -9.58 -2.06 -11.39
C ASN A 82 -9.10 -2.44 -12.82
N HIS A 83 -8.57 -3.65 -13.01
CA HIS A 83 -8.15 -4.17 -14.32
C HIS A 83 -9.30 -4.74 -15.16
N ASN A 84 -10.48 -4.96 -14.58
CA ASN A 84 -11.66 -5.53 -15.27
C ASN A 84 -12.30 -4.62 -16.35
N THR A 85 -11.58 -3.61 -16.83
CA THR A 85 -11.96 -2.76 -17.97
C THR A 85 -10.90 -2.70 -19.06
N ARG A 86 -9.73 -3.33 -18.89
CA ARG A 86 -8.74 -3.35 -19.98
C ARG A 86 -9.16 -4.39 -21.01
N PRO A 87 -9.52 -3.97 -22.24
CA PRO A 87 -9.85 -4.92 -23.29
C PRO A 87 -8.67 -5.89 -23.50
N LEU A 88 -8.95 -7.11 -23.96
CA LEU A 88 -7.93 -8.11 -24.29
C LEU A 88 -6.80 -7.54 -25.17
N SER A 89 -7.09 -6.51 -25.97
CA SER A 89 -6.09 -5.77 -26.74
C SER A 89 -4.96 -5.21 -25.89
N ASP A 90 -5.25 -4.60 -24.73
CA ASP A 90 -4.24 -3.98 -23.86
C ASP A 90 -3.29 -5.03 -23.27
N PHE A 91 -3.83 -6.20 -22.95
CA PHE A 91 -3.04 -7.35 -22.52
C PHE A 91 -2.09 -7.79 -23.64
N PHE A 92 -2.57 -7.91 -24.87
CA PHE A 92 -1.73 -8.28 -26.01
C PHE A 92 -0.69 -7.20 -26.36
N CYS A 93 -1.00 -5.90 -26.22
CA CYS A 93 -0.01 -4.83 -26.41
C CYS A 93 1.13 -4.94 -25.38
N GLN A 94 0.76 -5.09 -24.10
CA GLN A 94 1.75 -5.15 -23.02
C GLN A 94 2.63 -6.39 -23.13
N MET A 95 2.07 -7.52 -23.57
CA MET A 95 2.84 -8.73 -23.85
C MET A 95 3.75 -8.58 -25.07
N SER A 96 3.31 -7.88 -26.13
CA SER A 96 4.11 -7.56 -27.31
C SER A 96 5.34 -6.72 -26.95
N GLU A 97 5.17 -5.68 -26.12
CA GLU A 97 6.27 -4.84 -25.63
C GLU A 97 7.30 -5.63 -24.80
N LEU A 98 6.84 -6.60 -24.01
CA LEU A 98 7.71 -7.44 -23.17
C LEU A 98 8.44 -8.53 -23.96
N LEU A 99 7.81 -9.05 -25.02
CA LEU A 99 8.37 -10.12 -25.85
C LEU A 99 9.21 -9.58 -27.02
N GLY A 100 9.07 -8.29 -27.36
CA GLY A 100 9.79 -7.66 -28.47
C GLY A 100 9.33 -8.16 -29.85
N ASP A 101 8.18 -8.83 -29.90
CA ASP A 101 7.64 -9.45 -31.10
C ASP A 101 6.72 -8.48 -31.84
N ASN A 102 7.19 -7.97 -32.98
CA ASN A 102 6.50 -6.96 -33.80
C ASN A 102 5.26 -7.50 -34.57
N GLU A 103 4.74 -8.68 -34.23
CA GLU A 103 3.62 -9.31 -34.95
C GLU A 103 2.24 -8.90 -34.40
N PHE A 104 2.17 -8.35 -33.19
CA PHE A 104 0.95 -7.81 -32.61
C PHE A 104 1.13 -6.31 -32.38
N VAL A 105 1.03 -5.55 -33.48
CA VAL A 105 0.97 -4.08 -33.45
C VAL A 105 -0.40 -3.68 -32.91
N CYS A 106 -0.37 -3.11 -31.72
CA CYS A 106 -1.26 -2.01 -31.39
C CYS A 106 -0.69 -0.76 -32.08
#